data_AF-A0A7Y7Y5T5-F1
#
_entry.id   AF-A0A7Y7Y5T5-F1
#
_cell.length_a   1.000
_cell.length_b   1.000
_cell.length_c   1.000
_cell.angle_alpha   90.00
_cell.angle_beta   90.00
_cell.angle_gamma   90.00
#
_symmetry.space_group_name_H-M   'P 1'
#
loop_
_entity.id
_entity.type
_entity.pdbx_description
1 polymer ?
#
loop_
_entity_poly.entity_id
_entity_poly.type
_entity_poly.pdbx_seq_one_letter_code
_entity_poly.pdbx_strand_id
1 'polypeptide(L)' 'MIGATTATVIAIGTHVSEVPPDCVSVIAYGVSYQHCGATWYQPQYIGSSVQFVVVRAPW' A
#
# COMPACT_ATOMS: atom_id res chain seq x y z
N MET A 1 16.39 -1.48 -17.48
CA MET A 1 15.58 -0.87 -16.40
C MET A 1 15.42 -1.93 -15.33
N ILE A 2 16.32 -2.01 -14.36
CA ILE A 2 16.15 -2.92 -13.22
C ILE A 2 15.33 -2.12 -12.21
N GLY A 3 14.01 -2.26 -12.27
CA GLY A 3 13.14 -1.79 -11.21
C GLY A 3 13.44 -2.65 -9.99
N ALA A 4 14.15 -2.09 -9.03
CA ALA A 4 14.31 -2.72 -7.73
C ALA A 4 12.94 -2.76 -7.06
N THR A 5 12.17 -3.81 -7.31
CA THR A 5 10.98 -4.15 -6.54
C THR A 5 11.45 -4.76 -5.22
N THR A 6 12.10 -3.93 -4.39
CA THR A 6 12.15 -4.21 -2.97
C THR A 6 10.72 -4.10 -2.47
N ALA A 7 10.02 -5.23 -2.42
CA ALA A 7 8.98 -5.46 -1.43
C ALA A 7 9.68 -5.37 -0.08
N THR A 8 9.95 -4.15 0.37
CA THR A 8 10.35 -3.89 1.73
C THR A 8 9.22 -4.47 2.58
N VAL A 9 9.56 -5.30 3.56
CA VAL A 9 8.60 -5.68 4.59
C VAL A 9 8.42 -4.42 5.41
N ILE A 10 7.47 -3.61 4.99
CA ILE A 10 7.19 -2.32 5.61
C ILE A 10 6.36 -2.59 6.85
N ALA A 11 6.79 -2.03 7.99
CA ALA A 11 6.05 -2.15 9.23
C ALA A 11 4.66 -1.51 9.10
N ILE A 12 3.68 -2.06 9.82
CA ILE A 12 2.36 -1.43 9.94
C ILE A 12 2.53 -0.01 10.49
N GLY A 13 1.89 0.97 9.85
CA GLY A 13 1.99 2.39 10.18
C GLY A 13 3.05 3.16 9.40
N THR A 14 3.80 2.51 8.50
CA THR A 14 4.74 3.24 7.65
C THR A 14 4.01 3.87 6.47
N HIS A 15 4.47 5.04 6.04
CA HIS A 15 3.93 5.75 4.89
C HIS A 15 4.86 5.60 3.69
N VAL A 16 4.32 5.19 2.55
CA VAL A 16 5.03 5.15 1.27
C VAL A 16 4.35 6.06 0.27
N SER A 17 5.17 6.73 -0.55
CA SER A 17 4.64 7.57 -1.63
C SER A 17 4.28 6.76 -2.88
N GLU A 18 4.83 5.55 -3.00
CA GLU A 18 4.66 4.69 -4.16
C GLU A 18 4.60 3.23 -3.72
N VAL A 19 3.75 2.47 -4.41
CA VAL A 19 3.50 1.05 -4.12
C VAL A 19 3.97 0.25 -5.35
N PRO A 20 4.65 -0.90 -5.18
CA PRO A 20 5.09 -1.72 -6.31
C PRO A 20 3.94 -2.08 -7.27
N PRO A 21 4.20 -2.24 -8.59
CA PRO A 21 3.16 -2.53 -9.58
C PRO A 21 2.56 -3.94 -9.46
N ASP A 22 3.21 -4.85 -8.73
CA ASP A 22 2.71 -6.22 -8.46
C ASP A 22 1.55 -6.27 -7.45
N CYS A 23 1.06 -5.12 -6.99
CA CYS A 23 0.00 -5.04 -6.00
C CYS A 23 -1.39 -5.06 -6.62
N VAL A 24 -2.31 -5.77 -5.98
CA VAL A 24 -3.70 -5.86 -6.42
C VAL A 24 -4.58 -4.92 -5.61
N SER A 25 -5.46 -4.19 -6.27
CA SER A 25 -6.44 -3.34 -5.59
C SER A 25 -7.61 -4.18 -5.12
N VAL A 26 -7.86 -4.19 -3.80
CA VAL A 26 -8.94 -4.93 -3.17
C VAL A 26 -9.79 -3.96 -2.36
N ILE A 27 -11.10 -3.98 -2.60
CA ILE A 27 -12.04 -3.16 -1.85
C ILE A 27 -12.56 -3.97 -0.66
N ALA A 28 -12.29 -3.50 0.56
CA ALA A 28 -12.76 -4.10 1.80
C ALA A 28 -13.60 -3.08 2.57
N TYR A 29 -14.80 -3.46 3.00
CA TYR A 29 -15.74 -2.57 3.71
C TYR A 29 -15.99 -1.21 3.02
N GLY A 30 -15.90 -1.17 1.68
CA GLY A 30 -16.07 0.06 0.90
C GLY A 30 -14.83 0.95 0.80
N VAL A 31 -13.69 0.54 1.34
CA VAL A 31 -12.39 1.22 1.24
C VAL A 31 -11.49 0.46 0.27
N SER A 32 -10.85 1.16 -0.68
CA SER A 32 -9.86 0.53 -1.57
C SER A 32 -8.53 0.38 -0.86
N TYR A 33 -8.04 -0.85 -0.75
CA TYR A 33 -6.71 -1.16 -0.26
C TYR A 33 -5.86 -1.71 -1.41
N GLN A 34 -4.56 -1.44 -1.41
CA GLN A 34 -3.61 -2.12 -2.27
C GLN A 34 -3.00 -3.28 -1.48
N HIS A 35 -3.19 -4.50 -1.96
CA HIS A 35 -2.65 -5.71 -1.36
C HIS A 35 -1.42 -6.17 -2.13
N CYS A 36 -0.27 -6.16 -1.45
CA CYS A 36 1.02 -6.53 -2.00
C CYS A 36 1.54 -7.79 -1.28
N GLY A 37 1.06 -8.96 -1.70
CA GLY A 37 1.47 -10.26 -1.15
C GLY A 37 1.03 -10.49 0.30
N ALA A 38 1.76 -9.90 1.26
CA ALA A 38 1.48 -9.96 2.70
C ALA A 38 1.19 -8.59 3.32
N THR A 39 1.44 -7.50 2.60
CA THR A 39 1.32 -6.13 3.12
C THR A 39 0.09 -5.45 2.55
N TRP A 40 -0.65 -4.74 3.40
CA TRP A 40 -1.84 -3.99 3.02
C TRP A 40 -1.55 -2.50 3.06
N TYR A 41 -1.96 -1.77 2.02
CA TYR A 41 -1.76 -0.34 1.92
C TYR A 41 -3.09 0.39 1.74
N GLN A 42 -3.30 1.45 2.51
CA GLN A 42 -4.46 2.32 2.39
C GLN A 42 -4.04 3.67 1.80
N PRO A 43 -4.63 4.14 0.69
CA PRO A 43 -4.39 5.48 0.17
C PRO A 43 -4.99 6.52 1.12
N GLN A 44 -4.16 7.49 1.50
CA GLN A 44 -4.49 8.64 2.31
C GLN A 44 -4.08 9.89 1.56
N TYR A 45 -5.02 10.80 1.35
CA TYR A 45 -4.74 12.10 0.75
C TYR A 45 -4.21 13.04 1.82
N ILE A 46 -2.96 13.49 1.66
CA ILE A 46 -2.32 14.47 2.55
C ILE A 46 -2.10 15.73 1.72
N GLY A 47 -3.05 16.66 1.84
CA GLY A 47 -3.12 17.84 0.98
C GLY A 47 -3.39 17.45 -0.47
N SER A 48 -2.44 17.75 -1.36
CA SER A 48 -2.53 17.46 -2.80
C SER A 48 -1.80 16.17 -3.20
N SER A 49 -1.15 15.48 -2.26
CA SER A 49 -0.36 14.27 -2.52
C SER A 49 -1.07 13.05 -1.94
N VAL A 50 -1.02 11.93 -2.67
CA VAL A 50 -1.45 10.63 -2.17
C VAL A 50 -0.27 9.97 -1.46
N GLN A 51 -0.47 9.56 -0.23
CA GLN A 51 0.43 8.67 0.49
C GLN A 51 -0.29 7.39 0.83
N PHE A 52 0.42 6.29 0.84
CA PHE A 52 -0.11 4.98 1.18
C PHE A 52 0.40 4.61 2.56
N VAL A 53 -0.51 4.40 3.50
CA VAL A 53 -0.15 3.93 4.84
C VAL A 53 -0.28 2.42 4.89
N VAL A 54 0.73 1.74 5.45
CA VAL A 54 0.67 0.31 5.68
C VAL A 54 -0.27 0.01 6.83
N VAL A 55 -1.27 -0.80 6.55
CA VAL A 55 -2.22 -1.28 7.54
C VAL A 55 -2.10 -2.80 7.66
N ARG A 56 -2.75 -3.37 8.67
CA ARG A 56 -2.92 -4.82 8.74
C ARG A 56 -4.08 -5.25 7.84
N ALA A 57 -4.07 -6.54 7.46
CA ALA A 57 -5.20 -7.17 6.78
C ALA A 57 -6.53 -6.88 7.50
N PRO A 58 -7.59 -6.47 6.76
CA PRO A 58 -8.89 -6.21 7.34
C PRO A 58 -9.72 -7.48 7.65
N TRP A 59 -9.23 -8.68 7.33
CA TRP A 59 -9.81 -9.99 7.65
C TRP A 59 -8.80 -10.96 8.24
#